data_AF-A0ABD0RE23-F1
#
_entry.id   AF-A0ABD0RE23-F1
#
_cell.length_a   1.000
_cell.length_b   1.000
_cell.length_c   1.000
_cell.angle_alpha   90.00
_cell.angle_beta   90.00
_cell.angle_gamma   90.00
#
_symmetry.space_group_name_H-M   'P 1'
#
loop_
_entity.id
_entity.type
_entity.pdbx_description
1 polymer ?
#
loop_
_entity_poly.entity_id
_entity_poly.type
_entity_poly.pdbx_seq_one_letter_code
_entity_poly.pdbx_strand_id
1 'polypeptide(L)'
;MEDDIQEERRLGGWQILQLTAGTGLAVYAVWAGILMPGFRRVPLKLQVPYMPASRAQVSNVMTLLKGRSGGIADLGSGDGRI
;
A
#
# COMPACT_ATOMS: atom_id res chain seq x y z
N MET A 1 40.10 4.57 -43.64
CA MET A 1 40.30 3.88 -42.35
C MET A 1 39.16 4.35 -41.45
N GLU A 2 37.93 4.22 -41.96
CA GLU A 2 36.71 4.75 -41.35
C GLU A 2 35.57 3.72 -41.39
N ASP A 3 35.76 2.60 -42.08
CA ASP A 3 34.76 1.53 -42.19
C ASP A 3 34.68 0.63 -40.93
N ASP A 4 35.62 0.79 -39.99
CA ASP A 4 35.74 -0.03 -38.76
C ASP A 4 34.97 0.53 -37.54
N ILE A 5 34.33 1.71 -37.66
CA ILE A 5 33.60 2.33 -36.53
C ILE A 5 32.07 2.09 -36.62
N GLN A 6 31.58 1.54 -37.73
CA GLN A 6 30.15 1.44 -38.05
C GLN A 6 29.64 0.02 -38.29
N GLU A 7 30.28 -1.02 -37.76
CA GLU A 7 29.52 -2.23 -37.45
C GLU A 7 28.67 -1.92 -36.20
N GLU A 8 27.58 -1.18 -36.42
CA GLU A 8 26.47 -1.05 -35.49
C GLU A 8 26.23 -2.45 -34.92
N ARG A 9 26.49 -2.63 -33.62
CA ARG A 9 26.23 -3.88 -32.90
C ARG A 9 24.72 -4.09 -32.88
N ARG A 10 24.17 -4.53 -34.01
CA ARG A 10 22.77 -4.87 -34.17
C ARG A 10 22.51 -6.05 -33.25
N LEU A 11 21.84 -5.74 -32.15
CA LEU A 11 21.41 -6.74 -31.20
C LEU A 11 20.56 -7.77 -31.95
N GLY A 12 20.97 -9.03 -31.92
CA GLY A 12 20.22 -10.11 -32.53
C GLY A 12 18.86 -10.27 -31.83
N GLY A 13 17.85 -10.76 -32.54
CA GLY A 13 16.49 -10.93 -31.96
C GLY A 13 16.47 -11.75 -30.67
N TRP A 14 17.39 -12.71 -30.53
CA TRP A 14 17.59 -13.50 -29.31
C TRP A 14 18.12 -12.67 -28.13
N GLN A 15 19.05 -11.75 -28.39
CA GLN A 15 19.59 -10.85 -27.38
C GLN A 15 18.51 -9.86 -26.92
N ILE A 16 17.71 -9.35 -27.85
CA ILE A 16 16.56 -8.48 -27.53
C ILE A 16 15.57 -9.25 -26.65
N LEU A 17 15.22 -10.49 -27.02
CA LEU A 17 14.31 -11.32 -26.23
C LEU A 17 14.84 -11.57 -24.81
N GLN A 18 16.12 -11.92 -24.67
CA GLN A 18 16.76 -12.14 -23.37
C GLN A 18 16.77 -10.87 -22.50
N LEU A 19 17.10 -9.72 -23.10
CA LEU A 19 17.08 -8.44 -22.40
C LEU A 19 15.67 -8.09 -21.93
N THR A 20 14.67 -8.18 -22.81
CA THR A 20 13.29 -7.89 -22.45
C THR A 20 12.76 -8.82 -21.35
N ALA A 21 13.00 -10.13 -21.47
CA ALA A 21 12.56 -11.10 -20.46
C ALA A 21 13.28 -10.88 -19.11
N GLY A 22 14.59 -10.67 -19.13
CA GLY A 22 15.40 -10.44 -17.93
C GLY A 22 15.00 -9.16 -17.21
N THR A 23 14.84 -8.05 -17.95
CA THR A 23 14.38 -6.78 -17.38
C THR A 23 12.96 -6.89 -16.84
N GLY A 24 12.04 -7.53 -17.56
CA GLY A 24 10.68 -7.75 -17.09
C GLY A 24 10.63 -8.55 -15.79
N LEU A 25 11.41 -9.64 -15.70
CA LEU A 25 11.52 -10.46 -14.49
C LEU A 25 12.12 -9.67 -13.33
N ALA A 26 13.17 -8.88 -13.56
CA ALA A 26 13.80 -8.05 -12.53
C ALA A 26 12.83 -7.00 -11.98
N VAL A 27 12.11 -6.29 -12.85
CA VAL A 27 11.07 -5.32 -12.45
C VAL A 27 9.97 -6.01 -11.66
N TYR A 28 9.50 -7.18 -12.11
CA TYR A 28 8.49 -7.94 -11.40
C TYR A 28 8.97 -8.41 -10.02
N ALA A 29 10.22 -8.88 -9.91
CA ALA A 29 10.79 -9.32 -8.63
C ALA A 29 10.93 -8.17 -7.64
N VAL A 30 11.38 -6.99 -8.10
CA VAL A 30 11.45 -5.77 -7.27
C VAL A 30 10.06 -5.36 -6.82
N TRP A 31 9.08 -5.30 -7.73
CA TRP A 31 7.72 -4.96 -7.39
C TRP A 31 7.11 -5.98 -6.40
N ALA A 32 7.27 -7.28 -6.64
CA ALA A 32 6.71 -8.32 -5.78
C ALA A 32 7.39 -8.42 -4.40
N GLY A 33 8.70 -8.16 -4.33
CA GLY A 33 9.51 -8.28 -3.12
C GLY A 33 9.47 -7.03 -2.24
N ILE A 34 9.48 -5.84 -2.83
CA ILE A 34 9.60 -4.56 -2.09
C ILE A 34 8.25 -3.85 -2.01
N LEU A 35 7.53 -3.72 -3.12
CA LEU A 35 6.32 -2.90 -3.18
C LEU A 35 5.09 -3.70 -2.73
N MET A 36 4.92 -4.92 -3.22
CA MET A 36 3.73 -5.73 -2.99
C MET A 36 3.48 -6.08 -1.50
N PRO A 37 4.47 -6.27 -0.59
CA PRO A 37 4.19 -6.47 0.83
C PRO A 37 3.34 -5.37 1.47
N GLY A 38 3.52 -4.10 1.07
CA GLY A 38 2.71 -2.97 1.56
C GLY A 38 1.27 -2.98 1.05
N PHE A 39 0.98 -3.69 -0.03
CA PHE A 39 -0.34 -3.80 -0.65
C PHE A 39 -1.04 -5.15 -0.42
N ARG A 40 -0.32 -6.19 0.04
CA ARG A 40 -0.83 -7.56 0.18
C ARG A 40 -1.88 -7.73 1.29
N ARG A 41 -1.94 -6.82 2.25
CA ARG A 41 -2.88 -6.92 3.36
C ARG A 41 -3.36 -5.53 3.76
N VAL A 42 -4.38 -5.01 3.06
CA VAL A 42 -5.50 -4.47 3.85
C VAL A 42 -5.90 -5.66 4.72
N PRO A 43 -5.80 -5.57 6.04
CA PRO A 43 -5.99 -6.74 6.85
C PRO A 43 -7.50 -7.05 6.84
N LEU A 44 -7.92 -7.82 5.84
CA LEU A 44 -9.29 -8.33 5.66
C LEU A 44 -9.70 -9.21 6.85
N LYS A 45 -8.73 -9.61 7.68
CA LYS A 45 -8.91 -10.30 8.96
C LYS A 45 -8.51 -9.46 10.17
N LEU A 46 -8.33 -8.13 10.04
CA LEU A 46 -8.21 -7.26 11.21
C LEU A 46 -9.57 -7.16 11.86
N GLN A 47 -9.94 -8.22 12.58
CA GLN A 47 -11.04 -8.17 13.50
C GLN A 47 -10.51 -7.47 14.75
N VAL A 48 -10.93 -6.23 14.94
CA VAL A 48 -10.75 -5.55 16.22
C VAL A 48 -11.79 -6.17 17.17
N PRO A 49 -11.38 -6.82 18.28
CA PRO A 49 -12.33 -7.41 19.21
C PRO A 49 -13.19 -6.32 19.85
N TYR A 50 -14.44 -6.65 20.18
CA TYR A 50 -15.32 -5.72 20.89
C TYR A 50 -14.76 -5.43 22.28
N MET A 51 -14.37 -4.18 22.51
CA MET A 51 -14.03 -3.64 23.82
C MET A 51 -14.78 -2.32 24.03
N PRO A 52 -15.77 -2.28 24.93
CA PRO A 52 -16.58 -1.07 25.11
C PRO A 52 -15.78 0.05 25.78
N ALA A 53 -16.11 1.30 25.44
CA ALA A 53 -15.58 2.45 26.15
C ALA A 53 -16.08 2.50 27.61
N SER A 54 -15.19 2.83 28.54
CA SER A 54 -15.54 3.06 29.95
C SER A 54 -16.38 4.33 30.12
N ARG A 55 -17.10 4.44 31.23
CA ARG A 55 -17.90 5.65 31.57
C ARG A 55 -17.03 6.92 31.59
N ALA A 56 -15.79 6.80 32.06
CA ALA A 56 -14.85 7.92 32.07
C ALA A 56 -14.46 8.35 30.65
N GLN A 57 -14.21 7.40 29.74
CA GLN A 57 -13.89 7.71 28.35
C GLN A 57 -15.06 8.38 27.64
N VAL A 58 -16.29 7.89 27.82
CA VAL A 58 -17.50 8.53 27.27
C VAL A 58 -17.63 9.97 27.79
N SER A 59 -17.50 10.16 29.10
CA SER A 59 -17.55 11.50 29.72
C SER A 59 -16.51 12.45 29.14
N ASN A 60 -15.28 11.97 28.92
CA ASN A 60 -14.21 12.77 28.37
C ASN A 60 -14.47 13.17 26.91
N VAL A 61 -14.99 12.25 26.09
CA VAL A 61 -15.35 12.56 24.69
C VAL A 61 -16.48 13.57 24.64
N MET A 62 -17.55 13.39 25.43
CA MET A 62 -18.66 14.36 25.49
C MET A 62 -18.20 15.74 25.96
N THR A 63 -17.28 15.78 26.93
CA THR A 63 -16.68 17.04 27.40
C THR A 63 -15.86 17.70 26.29
N LEU A 64 -15.07 16.94 25.52
CA LEU A 64 -14.26 17.44 24.42
C LEU A 64 -15.12 17.98 23.25
N LEU A 65 -16.26 17.34 22.97
CA LEU A 65 -17.19 17.71 21.90
C LEU A 65 -18.10 18.88 22.26
N LYS A 66 -18.27 19.18 23.55
CA LYS A 66 -19.17 20.23 24.04
C LYS A 66 -18.87 21.59 23.37
N GLY A 67 -19.87 22.14 22.69
CA GLY A 67 -19.79 23.43 22.01
C GLY A 67 -19.16 23.40 20.61
N ARG A 68 -18.75 22.23 20.11
CA ARG A 68 -18.31 22.05 18.72
C ARG A 68 -19.51 21.76 17.83
N SER A 69 -19.54 22.34 16.63
CA SER A 69 -20.53 22.08 15.59
C SER A 69 -19.90 21.34 14.40
N GLY A 70 -20.59 20.36 13.83
CA GLY A 70 -20.12 19.58 12.68
C GLY A 70 -20.56 18.12 12.75
N GLY A 71 -20.28 17.36 11.69
CA GLY A 71 -20.50 15.91 11.68
C GLY A 71 -19.44 15.17 12.51
N ILE A 72 -19.85 14.09 13.17
CA ILE A 72 -18.94 13.17 13.89
C ILE A 72 -19.03 11.79 13.23
N ALA A 73 -17.91 11.08 13.18
CA ALA A 73 -17.87 9.69 12.75
C ALA A 73 -17.15 8.88 13.83
N ASP A 74 -17.85 7.88 14.37
CA ASP A 74 -17.28 6.95 15.33
C ASP A 74 -16.87 5.65 14.61
N LEU A 75 -15.55 5.42 14.55
CA LEU A 75 -14.97 4.33 13.78
C LEU A 75 -14.87 3.08 14.65
N GLY A 76 -15.87 2.20 14.53
CA GLY A 76 -15.94 0.97 15.30
C GLY A 76 -16.80 1.11 16.57
N SER A 77 -17.98 1.71 16.45
CA SER A 77 -18.84 2.10 17.58
C SER A 77 -19.24 1.01 18.57
N GLY A 78 -19.18 -0.27 18.19
CA GLY A 78 -19.63 -1.35 19.05
C GLY A 78 -21.11 -1.19 19.43
N ASP A 79 -21.37 -0.77 20.67
CA ASP A 79 -22.72 -0.52 21.19
C ASP A 79 -23.17 0.95 21.11
N GLY A 80 -22.37 1.85 20.52
CA GLY A 80 -22.76 3.23 20.22
C GLY A 80 -22.83 4.16 21.43
N ARG A 81 -22.04 3.88 22.48
CA ARG A 81 -22.04 4.68 23.73
C ARG A 81 -21.22 5.97 23.67
N ILE A 82 -20.38 6.14 22.64
CA ILE A 82 -19.64 7.38 22.35
C ILE A 82 -20.50 8.27 21.47
#